data_AF-A0A7S4CDJ1-F1
#
_entry.id   AF-A0A7S4CDJ1-F1
#
_cell.length_a   1.000
_cell.length_b   1.000
_cell.length_c   1.000
_cell.angle_alpha   90.00
_cell.angle_beta   90.00
_cell.angle_gamma   90.00
#
_symmetry.space_group_name_H-M   'P 1'
#
loop_
_entity.id
_entity.type
_entity.pdbx_description
1 polymer ?
#
loop_
_entity_poly.entity_id
_entity_poly.type
_entity_poly.pdbx_seq_one_letter_code
_entity_poly.pdbx_strand_id
1 'polypeptide(L)'
;QCSNSTLCLNDVSQELMHLAALGTTRKAWVPLVTQVLKAPTRTAQRKLLMPLVPKVRESVQSAMDYAHTVQLVLEQLVISQAVRHIAAANATVGGVSGIVLTGGTALNVRLSHAVYSHFQLPVHVPAAPHDAGLS
;
A
#
# COMPACT_ATOMS: atom_id res chain seq x y z
N GLN A 1 -10.21 23.53 0.43
CA GLN A 1 -9.12 24.45 0.84
C GLN A 1 -8.46 23.82 2.07
N CYS A 2 -7.24 23.29 1.94
CA CYS A 2 -6.50 22.71 3.06
C CYS A 2 -5.75 23.81 3.80
N SER A 3 -5.98 23.94 5.12
CA SER A 3 -5.27 24.91 5.97
C SER A 3 -3.95 24.34 6.50
N ASN A 4 -2.99 25.24 6.75
CA ASN A 4 -1.55 25.08 6.99
C ASN A 4 -1.08 24.21 8.17
N SER A 5 -1.84 23.21 8.61
CA SER A 5 -1.39 22.31 9.70
C SER A 5 -1.89 20.88 9.59
N THR A 6 -2.53 20.52 8.48
CA THR A 6 -2.96 19.14 8.22
C THR A 6 -2.07 18.58 7.12
N LEU A 7 -1.04 17.83 7.51
CA LEU A 7 -0.31 16.95 6.59
C LEU A 7 -1.36 16.03 5.96
N CYS A 8 -1.77 16.33 4.73
CA CYS A 8 -2.82 15.58 4.06
C CYS A 8 -2.33 14.14 3.92
N LEU A 9 -3.17 13.15 4.25
CA LEU A 9 -2.82 11.72 4.07
C LEU A 9 -2.41 11.37 2.63
N ASN A 10 -2.75 12.24 1.67
CA ASN A 10 -2.29 12.18 0.27
C ASN A 10 -0.79 12.51 0.10
N ASP A 11 -0.22 13.36 0.96
CA ASP A 11 1.20 13.74 0.88
C ASP A 11 2.11 12.63 1.43
N VAL A 12 1.64 11.92 2.47
CA VAL A 12 2.39 10.82 3.10
C VAL A 12 2.55 9.62 2.15
N SER A 13 1.56 9.36 1.29
CA SER A 13 1.66 8.26 0.32
C SER A 13 2.66 8.55 -0.79
N GLN A 14 2.72 9.80 -1.25
CA GLN A 14 3.70 10.23 -2.25
C GLN A 14 5.12 10.26 -1.69
N GLU A 15 5.31 10.82 -0.51
CA GLU A 15 6.61 10.84 0.16
C GLU A 15 7.13 9.41 0.43
N LEU A 16 6.24 8.52 0.90
CA LEU A 16 6.58 7.12 1.12
C LEU A 16 6.95 6.40 -0.18
N MET A 17 6.26 6.69 -1.30
CA MET A 17 6.64 6.16 -2.62
C MET A 17 8.03 6.64 -3.06
N HIS A 18 8.34 7.92 -2.88
CA HIS A 18 9.66 8.46 -3.23
C HIS A 18 10.77 7.80 -2.41
N LEU A 19 10.58 7.67 -1.09
CA LEU A 19 11.52 6.96 -0.22
C LEU A 19 11.65 5.49 -0.61
N ALA A 20 10.53 4.83 -0.94
CA ALA A 20 10.51 3.44 -1.36
C ALA A 20 11.26 3.21 -2.68
N ALA A 21 11.24 4.16 -3.61
CA ALA A 21 11.95 4.07 -4.89
C ALA A 21 13.48 4.03 -4.70
N LEU A 22 13.99 4.65 -3.63
CA LEU A 22 15.42 4.72 -3.30
C LEU A 22 15.86 3.65 -2.28
N GLY A 23 14.91 2.92 -1.71
CA GLY A 23 15.17 1.89 -0.71
C GLY A 23 15.34 0.50 -1.31
N THR A 24 15.76 -0.43 -0.46
CA THR A 24 15.79 -1.87 -0.75
C THR A 24 14.96 -2.65 0.26
N THR A 25 14.45 -3.82 -0.15
CA THR A 25 13.68 -4.67 0.75
C THR A 25 14.57 -5.27 1.82
N ARG A 26 14.25 -5.03 3.11
CA ARG A 26 14.85 -5.75 4.23
C ARG A 26 14.00 -6.96 4.60
N LYS A 27 14.41 -8.14 4.11
CA LYS A 27 13.71 -9.43 4.33
C LYS A 27 13.38 -9.69 5.80
N ALA A 28 14.29 -9.34 6.72
CA ALA A 28 14.08 -9.51 8.16
C ALA A 28 12.92 -8.67 8.73
N TRP A 29 12.50 -7.61 8.05
CA TRP A 29 11.42 -6.72 8.49
C TRP A 29 10.05 -7.13 7.94
N VAL A 30 10.01 -7.89 6.84
CA VAL A 30 8.78 -8.30 6.15
C VAL A 30 7.75 -8.93 7.10
N PRO A 31 8.10 -9.89 8.00
CA PRO A 31 7.10 -10.48 8.89
C PRO A 31 6.46 -9.45 9.83
N LEU A 32 7.26 -8.55 10.40
CA LEU A 32 6.78 -7.53 11.32
C LEU A 32 5.94 -6.47 10.60
N VAL A 33 6.40 -5.99 9.45
CA VAL A 33 5.65 -5.05 8.60
C VAL A 33 4.31 -5.63 8.17
N THR A 34 4.27 -6.94 7.86
CA THR A 34 3.02 -7.65 7.55
C THR A 34 2.05 -7.63 8.73
N GLN A 35 2.54 -7.88 9.94
CA GLN A 35 1.71 -7.80 11.15
C GLN A 35 1.20 -6.39 11.41
N VAL A 36 2.05 -5.38 11.22
CA VAL A 36 1.67 -3.98 11.35
C VAL A 36 0.53 -3.64 10.38
N LEU A 37 0.68 -3.93 9.09
CA LEU A 37 -0.34 -3.58 8.10
C LEU A 37 -1.67 -4.34 8.28
N LYS A 38 -1.63 -5.55 8.85
CA LYS A 38 -2.83 -6.33 9.19
C LYS A 38 -3.47 -5.96 10.54
N ALA A 39 -2.81 -5.15 11.37
CA ALA A 39 -3.29 -4.91 12.72
C ALA A 39 -4.61 -4.10 12.69
N PRO A 40 -5.60 -4.48 13.52
CA PRO A 40 -6.97 -3.98 13.40
C PRO A 40 -7.15 -2.53 13.89
N THR A 41 -6.17 -2.00 14.64
CA THR A 41 -6.24 -0.67 15.23
C THR A 41 -4.91 0.05 15.14
N ARG A 42 -4.93 1.38 15.06
CA ARG A 42 -3.72 2.23 15.11
C ARG A 42 -2.88 1.98 16.36
N THR A 43 -3.52 1.67 17.50
CA THR A 43 -2.82 1.34 18.75
C THR A 43 -2.03 0.04 18.63
N ALA A 44 -2.62 -1.00 18.03
CA ALA A 44 -1.92 -2.26 17.78
C ALA A 44 -0.78 -2.08 16.77
N GLN A 45 -1.01 -1.31 15.71
CA GLN A 45 0.04 -0.93 14.74
C GLN A 45 1.22 -0.27 15.42
N ARG A 46 0.97 0.75 16.27
CA ARG A 46 2.02 1.47 16.98
C ARG A 46 2.83 0.55 17.89
N LYS A 47 2.18 -0.34 18.64
CA LYS A 47 2.86 -1.32 19.52
C LYS A 47 3.78 -2.24 18.72
N LEU A 48 3.29 -2.77 17.60
CA LEU A 48 4.07 -3.64 16.71
C LEU A 48 5.23 -2.90 16.04
N LEU A 49 5.10 -1.60 15.79
CA LEU A 49 6.17 -0.78 15.20
C LEU A 49 7.29 -0.43 16.18
N MET A 50 7.03 -0.40 17.50
CA MET A 50 8.02 0.06 18.49
C MET A 50 9.41 -0.57 18.37
N PRO A 51 9.55 -1.90 18.18
CA PRO A 51 10.87 -2.52 18.04
C PRO A 51 11.60 -2.13 16.75
N LEU A 52 10.86 -1.68 15.73
CA LEU A 52 11.40 -1.31 14.42
C LEU A 52 11.79 0.16 14.36
N VAL A 53 11.10 1.04 15.10
CA VAL A 53 11.33 2.50 15.09
C VAL A 53 12.80 2.89 15.27
N PRO A 54 13.57 2.34 16.23
CA PRO A 54 14.99 2.69 16.39
C PRO A 54 15.82 2.34 15.15
N LYS A 55 15.55 1.18 14.53
CA LYS A 55 16.26 0.70 13.34
C LYS A 55 15.95 1.54 12.11
N VAL A 56 14.70 1.97 11.97
CA VAL A 56 14.28 2.87 10.89
C VAL A 56 14.95 4.24 11.02
N ARG A 57 15.12 4.72 12.26
CA ARG A 57 15.73 6.03 12.57
C ARG A 57 17.26 6.05 12.56
N GLU A 58 17.90 4.89 12.38
CA GLU A 58 19.36 4.76 12.39
C GLU A 58 20.03 5.56 11.28
N SER A 59 19.39 5.64 10.10
CA SER A 59 19.90 6.39 8.96
C SER A 59 18.80 6.72 7.97
N VAL A 60 19.07 7.68 7.06
CA VAL A 60 18.19 7.98 5.92
C VAL A 60 17.97 6.73 5.06
N GLN A 61 19.02 5.93 4.83
CA GLN A 61 18.90 4.68 4.07
C GLN A 61 17.99 3.67 4.77
N SER A 62 18.06 3.55 6.09
CA SER A 62 17.16 2.67 6.86
C SER A 62 15.69 3.09 6.73
N ALA A 63 15.41 4.40 6.64
CA ALA A 63 14.07 4.91 6.37
C ALA A 63 13.58 4.59 4.95
N MET A 64 14.44 4.71 3.95
CA MET A 64 14.14 4.33 2.56
C MET A 64 13.89 2.83 2.44
N ASP A 65 14.74 1.99 3.04
CA ASP A 65 14.57 0.54 3.07
C ASP A 65 13.27 0.11 3.77
N TYR A 66 12.91 0.83 4.83
CA TYR A 66 11.62 0.60 5.51
C TYR A 66 10.45 0.93 4.59
N ALA A 67 10.48 2.11 3.94
CA ALA A 67 9.45 2.50 2.97
C ALA A 67 9.32 1.48 1.84
N HIS A 68 10.43 1.01 1.27
CA HIS A 68 10.43 -0.02 0.24
C HIS A 68 9.84 -1.34 0.75
N THR A 69 10.18 -1.73 1.98
CA THR A 69 9.64 -2.97 2.58
C THR A 69 8.13 -2.85 2.84
N VAL A 70 7.65 -1.70 3.34
CA VAL A 70 6.21 -1.42 3.50
C VAL A 70 5.50 -1.50 2.16
N GLN A 71 6.06 -0.89 1.13
CA GLN A 71 5.52 -0.90 -0.23
C GLN A 71 5.39 -2.34 -0.78
N LEU A 72 6.43 -3.16 -0.66
CA LEU A 72 6.39 -4.57 -1.06
C LEU A 72 5.30 -5.35 -0.32
N VAL A 73 5.22 -5.20 1.01
CA VAL A 73 4.24 -5.94 1.81
C VAL A 73 2.82 -5.50 1.46
N LEU A 74 2.60 -4.19 1.25
CA LEU A 74 1.31 -3.68 0.79
C LEU A 74 0.88 -4.33 -0.54
N GLU A 75 1.79 -4.36 -1.52
CA GLU A 75 1.55 -5.01 -2.82
C GLU A 75 1.15 -6.48 -2.65
N GLN A 76 1.89 -7.23 -1.84
CA GLN A 76 1.61 -8.64 -1.57
C GLN A 76 0.25 -8.85 -0.91
N LEU A 77 -0.13 -8.00 0.06
CA LEU A 77 -1.41 -8.10 0.75
C LEU A 77 -2.59 -7.79 -0.17
N VAL A 78 -2.47 -6.73 -0.99
CA VAL A 78 -3.50 -6.35 -1.97
C VAL A 78 -3.67 -7.45 -3.01
N ILE A 79 -2.58 -7.94 -3.60
CA ILE A 79 -2.62 -9.04 -4.57
C ILE A 79 -3.24 -10.29 -3.94
N SER A 80 -2.81 -10.66 -2.74
CA SER A 80 -3.35 -11.84 -2.03
C SER A 80 -4.86 -11.73 -1.78
N GLN A 81 -5.36 -10.53 -1.45
CA GLN A 81 -6.79 -10.28 -1.27
C GLN A 81 -7.53 -10.32 -2.62
N ALA A 82 -6.98 -9.69 -3.66
CA ALA A 82 -7.56 -9.66 -5.00
C ALA A 82 -7.66 -11.05 -5.62
N VAL A 83 -6.65 -11.93 -5.45
CA VAL A 83 -6.69 -13.34 -5.90
C VAL A 83 -7.95 -14.04 -5.36
N ARG A 84 -8.25 -13.88 -4.07
CA ARG A 84 -9.43 -14.53 -3.46
C ARG A 84 -10.74 -14.03 -4.08
N HIS A 85 -10.86 -12.73 -4.29
CA HIS A 85 -12.08 -12.14 -4.85
C HIS A 85 -12.25 -12.43 -6.34
N ILE A 86 -11.17 -12.40 -7.12
CA ILE A 86 -11.22 -12.73 -8.55
C ILE A 86 -11.59 -14.21 -8.74
N ALA A 87 -11.01 -15.12 -7.94
CA ALA A 87 -11.39 -16.52 -7.98
C ALA A 87 -12.88 -16.73 -7.67
N ALA A 88 -13.40 -16.05 -6.64
CA ALA A 88 -14.82 -16.10 -6.30
C ALA A 88 -15.71 -15.52 -7.41
N ALA A 89 -15.32 -14.39 -8.01
CA ALA A 89 -16.06 -13.76 -9.11
C ALA A 89 -16.05 -14.61 -10.38
N ASN A 90 -14.92 -15.22 -10.74
CA ASN A 90 -14.83 -16.12 -11.90
C ASN A 90 -15.79 -17.31 -11.74
N ALA A 91 -15.98 -17.81 -10.51
CA ALA A 91 -16.91 -18.89 -10.23
C ALA A 91 -18.39 -18.48 -10.32
N THR A 92 -18.73 -17.19 -10.16
CA THR A 92 -20.12 -16.72 -10.12
C THR A 92 -20.57 -16.03 -11.41
N VAL A 93 -19.73 -15.22 -12.04
CA VAL A 93 -20.08 -14.39 -13.19
C VAL A 93 -19.31 -14.74 -14.47
N GLY A 94 -18.53 -15.83 -14.46
CA GLY A 94 -17.88 -16.36 -15.66
C GLY A 94 -16.60 -15.62 -16.08
N GLY A 95 -16.09 -14.70 -15.25
CA GLY A 95 -14.82 -14.03 -15.50
C GLY A 95 -14.80 -12.58 -15.01
N VAL A 96 -13.62 -12.11 -14.59
CA VAL A 96 -13.35 -10.69 -14.34
C VAL A 96 -12.58 -10.11 -15.53
N SER A 97 -13.09 -9.04 -16.13
CA SER A 97 -12.49 -8.38 -17.31
C SER A 97 -11.53 -7.23 -16.96
N GLY A 98 -11.50 -6.79 -15.70
CA GLY A 98 -10.66 -5.69 -15.25
C GLY A 98 -10.70 -5.49 -13.74
N ILE A 99 -9.73 -4.75 -13.22
CA ILE A 99 -9.59 -4.42 -11.80
C ILE A 99 -9.72 -2.91 -11.64
N VAL A 100 -10.58 -2.47 -10.73
CA VAL A 100 -10.67 -1.05 -10.36
C VAL A 100 -9.99 -0.86 -9.01
N LEU A 101 -9.00 0.05 -8.96
CA LEU A 101 -8.35 0.46 -7.70
C LEU A 101 -8.96 1.79 -7.26
N THR A 102 -9.50 1.82 -6.04
CA THR A 102 -10.09 3.00 -5.42
C THR A 102 -9.48 3.24 -4.03
N GLY A 103 -9.78 4.40 -3.43
CA GLY A 103 -9.18 4.88 -2.19
C GLY A 103 -7.89 5.69 -2.41
N GLY A 104 -7.40 6.34 -1.34
CA GLY A 104 -6.18 7.16 -1.39
C GLY A 104 -4.92 6.39 -1.79
N THR A 105 -4.89 5.07 -1.62
CA THR A 105 -3.79 4.20 -2.05
C THR A 105 -3.83 3.86 -3.53
N ALA A 106 -4.92 4.12 -4.25
CA ALA A 106 -5.00 3.88 -5.69
C ALA A 106 -4.08 4.83 -6.50
N LEU A 107 -3.69 5.97 -5.92
CA LEU A 107 -2.69 6.87 -6.49
C LEU A 107 -1.27 6.30 -6.41
N ASN A 108 -1.09 5.13 -5.77
CA ASN A 108 0.19 4.45 -5.74
C ASN A 108 0.47 3.75 -7.08
N VAL A 109 1.29 4.39 -7.92
CA VAL A 109 1.62 3.90 -9.27
C VAL A 109 2.29 2.53 -9.22
N ARG A 110 3.16 2.31 -8.22
CA ARG A 110 3.86 1.04 -8.06
C ARG A 110 2.90 -0.10 -7.69
N LEU A 111 1.90 0.18 -6.84
CA LEU A 111 0.83 -0.77 -6.53
C LEU A 111 0.00 -1.09 -7.78
N SER A 112 -0.39 -0.08 -8.55
CA SER A 112 -1.14 -0.26 -9.80
C SER A 112 -0.38 -1.14 -10.80
N HIS A 113 0.91 -0.85 -10.99
CA HIS A 113 1.79 -1.65 -11.83
C HIS A 113 1.95 -3.09 -11.32
N ALA A 114 2.10 -3.29 -10.00
CA ALA A 114 2.21 -4.62 -9.41
C ALA A 114 0.93 -5.45 -9.62
N VAL A 115 -0.25 -4.84 -9.46
CA VAL A 115 -1.54 -5.47 -9.71
C VAL A 115 -1.67 -5.83 -11.19
N TYR A 116 -1.40 -4.89 -12.10
CA TYR A 116 -1.43 -5.16 -13.54
C TYR A 116 -0.48 -6.31 -13.92
N SER A 117 0.77 -6.25 -13.44
CA SER A 117 1.78 -7.27 -13.73
C SER A 117 1.38 -8.66 -13.24
N HIS A 118 0.71 -8.75 -12.09
CA HIS A 118 0.31 -10.03 -11.51
C HIS A 118 -0.90 -10.64 -12.21
N PHE A 119 -1.94 -9.85 -12.49
CA PHE A 119 -3.19 -10.37 -13.02
C PHE A 119 -3.29 -10.32 -14.55
N GLN A 120 -2.46 -9.51 -15.22
CA GLN A 120 -2.54 -9.26 -16.67
C GLN A 120 -3.94 -8.80 -17.12
N LEU A 121 -4.65 -8.10 -16.23
CA LEU A 121 -5.96 -7.50 -16.48
C LEU A 121 -5.83 -5.97 -16.55
N PRO A 122 -6.67 -5.28 -17.34
CA PRO A 122 -6.77 -3.83 -17.29
C PRO A 122 -6.98 -3.33 -15.86
N VAL A 123 -6.18 -2.35 -15.45
CA VAL A 123 -6.30 -1.70 -14.13
C VAL A 123 -6.78 -0.27 -14.33
N HIS A 124 -7.92 0.05 -13.73
CA HIS A 124 -8.53 1.38 -13.80
C HIS A 124 -8.42 2.09 -12.46
N VAL A 125 -8.02 3.36 -12.50
CA VAL A 125 -8.04 4.27 -11.35
C VAL A 125 -8.97 5.43 -11.70
N PRO A 126 -10.04 5.69 -10.95
CA PRO A 126 -10.95 6.80 -11.24
C PRO A 126 -10.26 8.14 -10.99
N ALA A 127 -10.76 9.21 -11.62
CA ALA A 127 -10.15 10.54 -11.55
C ALA A 127 -10.06 11.13 -10.12
N ALA A 128 -11.05 10.81 -9.28
CA ALA A 128 -11.06 11.14 -7.86
C ALA A 128 -11.15 9.83 -7.05
N PRO A 129 -10.02 9.12 -6.84
CA PRO A 129 -10.06 7.83 -6.18
C PRO A 129 -10.16 7.95 -4.65
N HIS A 130 -9.90 9.12 -4.08
CA HIS A 130 -10.00 9.38 -2.65
C HIS A 130 -11.37 9.98 -2.29
N ASP A 131 -11.73 9.92 -1.01
CA ASP A 131 -12.97 10.52 -0.48
C ASP A 131 -12.99 12.02 -0.78
N ALA A 132 -13.75 12.40 -1.81
CA ALA A 132 -13.87 13.78 -2.28
C ALA A 132 -15.29 14.33 -2.06
N GLY A 133 -16.17 13.59 -1.36
CA GLY A 133 -17.58 13.95 -1.18
C GLY A 133 -18.41 13.94 -2.48
N LEU A 134 -17.85 13.36 -3.55
CA LEU A 134 -18.44 13.28 -4.90
C LEU A 134 -18.85 11.84 -5.28
N SER A 135 -18.66 10.88 -4.37
CA SER A 135 -18.85 9.44 -4.57
C SER A 135 -20.19 8.93 -4.04
#